data_AF-A0A920HYA5-F1
#
_entry.id   AF-A0A920HYA5-F1
#
_cell.length_a   1.000
_cell.length_b   1.000
_cell.length_c   1.000
_cell.angle_alpha   90.00
_cell.angle_beta   90.00
_cell.angle_gamma   90.00
#
_symmetry.space_group_name_H-M   'P 1'
#
loop_
_entity.id
_entity.type
_entity.pdbx_description
1 polymer ?
#
loop_
_entity_poly.entity_id
_entity_poly.type
_entity_poly.pdbx_seq_one_letter_code
_entity_poly.pdbx_strand_id
1 'polypeptide(L)'
;MNKYSDYLDYCKKIHDINMSIAVLNWDLETKMPKNGHKFRAQQISTLRKVSHELSTNKSYGDLLNKLKNNNALDFDQSRNIDVSLKNIIKR
;
A
#
# COMPACT_ATOMS: atom_id res chain seq x y z
N MET A 1 -8.71 -0.82 -21.00
CA MET A 1 -8.37 -1.19 -19.61
C MET A 1 -9.36 -0.52 -18.67
N ASN A 2 -9.92 -1.28 -17.73
CA ASN A 2 -10.84 -0.77 -16.72
C ASN A 2 -10.02 -0.05 -15.63
N LYS A 3 -10.16 1.28 -15.51
CA LYS A 3 -9.40 2.09 -14.54
C LYS A 3 -9.53 1.59 -13.10
N TYR A 4 -10.64 0.94 -12.76
CA TYR A 4 -10.81 0.34 -11.43
C TYR A 4 -9.94 -0.90 -11.23
N SER A 5 -9.68 -1.68 -12.29
CA SER A 5 -8.71 -2.79 -12.25
C SER A 5 -7.30 -2.27 -11.96
N ASP A 6 -6.89 -1.18 -12.62
CA ASP A 6 -5.58 -0.57 -12.38
C ASP A 6 -5.45 -0.10 -10.92
N TYR A 7 -6.52 0.43 -10.34
CA TYR A 7 -6.59 0.77 -8.91
C TYR A 7 -6.43 -0.47 -8.02
N LEU A 8 -7.16 -1.55 -8.30
CA LEU A 8 -7.05 -2.80 -7.53
C LEU A 8 -5.64 -3.36 -7.57
N ASP A 9 -5.00 -3.39 -8.73
CA ASP A 9 -3.64 -3.92 -8.87
C ASP A 9 -2.62 -3.03 -8.15
N TYR A 10 -2.82 -1.72 -8.15
CA TYR A 10 -2.01 -0.81 -7.34
C TYR A 10 -2.17 -1.06 -5.84
N CYS A 11 -3.41 -1.25 -5.35
CA CYS A 11 -3.68 -1.57 -3.95
C CYS A 11 -3.07 -2.91 -3.53
N LYS A 12 -3.21 -3.95 -4.36
CA LYS A 12 -2.59 -5.27 -4.12
C LYS A 12 -1.09 -5.13 -3.96
N LYS A 13 -0.41 -4.39 -4.84
CA LYS A 13 1.03 -4.14 -4.74
C LYS A 13 1.43 -3.51 -3.40
N ILE A 14 0.72 -2.49 -2.94
CA ILE A 14 0.97 -1.88 -1.62
C ILE A 14 0.72 -2.89 -0.50
N HIS A 15 -0.36 -3.67 -0.60
CA HIS A 15 -0.72 -4.68 0.37
C HIS A 15 0.35 -5.77 0.50
N ASP A 16 0.84 -6.30 -0.61
CA ASP A 16 1.87 -7.36 -0.65
C ASP A 16 3.18 -6.90 0.02
N ILE A 17 3.56 -5.64 -0.19
CA ILE A 17 4.74 -5.04 0.48
C ILE A 17 4.50 -4.93 1.99
N ASN A 18 3.31 -4.48 2.41
CA ASN A 18 2.98 -4.39 3.83
C ASN A 18 2.90 -5.76 4.51
N MET A 19 2.40 -6.78 3.81
CA MET A 19 2.39 -8.16 4.30
C MET A 19 3.80 -8.74 4.39
N SER A 20 4.67 -8.44 3.43
CA SER A 20 6.09 -8.79 3.51
C SER A 20 6.76 -8.16 4.73
N ILE A 21 6.49 -6.88 5.01
CA ILE A 21 6.95 -6.21 6.23
C ILE A 21 6.42 -6.92 7.48
N ALA A 22 5.14 -7.31 7.51
CA ALA A 22 4.54 -8.00 8.66
C ALA A 22 5.24 -9.33 8.96
N VAL A 23 5.49 -10.15 7.94
CA VAL A 23 6.24 -11.41 8.08
C VAL A 23 7.66 -11.16 8.59
N LEU A 24 8.35 -10.14 8.07
CA LEU A 24 9.71 -9.79 8.49
C LEU A 24 9.77 -9.30 9.95
N ASN A 25 8.75 -8.58 10.43
CA ASN A 25 8.63 -8.21 11.83
C ASN A 25 8.35 -9.45 12.71
N TRP A 26 7.46 -10.34 12.29
CA TRP A 26 7.22 -11.57 13.05
C TRP A 26 8.49 -12.42 13.18
N ASP A 27 9.27 -12.56 12.11
CA ASP A 27 10.52 -13.30 12.13
C ASP A 27 11.58 -12.61 13.03
N LEU A 28 11.60 -11.27 13.03
CA LEU A 28 12.45 -10.46 13.91
C LEU A 28 12.22 -10.77 15.39
N GLU A 29 10.97 -10.94 15.79
CA GLU A 29 10.58 -11.20 17.18
C GLU A 29 10.71 -12.67 17.59
N THR A 30 10.59 -13.61 16.65
CA THR A 30 10.38 -15.04 17.01
C THR A 30 11.47 -16.00 16.54
N LYS A 31 12.14 -15.73 15.42
CA LYS A 31 13.05 -16.69 14.77
C LYS A 31 14.46 -16.17 14.52
N MET A 32 14.68 -14.85 14.61
CA MET A 32 15.95 -14.27 14.24
C MET A 32 17.12 -14.74 15.12
N PRO A 33 18.25 -15.17 14.53
CA PRO A 33 19.46 -15.47 15.29
C PRO A 33 20.10 -14.21 15.90
N LYS A 34 20.92 -14.42 16.93
CA LYS A 34 21.78 -13.38 17.51
C LYS A 34 22.63 -12.75 16.40
N ASN A 35 22.67 -11.41 16.36
CA ASN A 35 23.30 -10.57 15.32
C ASN A 35 22.51 -10.32 14.01
N GLY A 36 21.32 -10.90 13.83
CA GLY A 36 20.49 -10.65 12.64
C GLY A 36 19.73 -9.30 12.64
N HIS A 37 19.55 -8.69 13.80
CA HIS A 37 18.71 -7.50 14.01
C HIS A 37 19.01 -6.34 13.05
N LYS A 38 20.28 -6.00 12.85
CA LYS A 38 20.68 -4.87 12.01
C LYS A 38 20.23 -5.04 10.56
N PHE A 39 20.49 -6.21 9.97
CA PHE A 39 20.14 -6.49 8.57
C PHE A 39 18.63 -6.56 8.36
N ARG A 40 17.90 -7.16 9.31
CA ARG A 40 16.44 -7.19 9.24
C ARG A 40 15.82 -5.80 9.37
N ALA A 41 16.31 -4.99 10.31
CA ALA A 41 15.85 -3.62 10.46
C ALA A 41 16.05 -2.80 9.18
N GLN A 42 17.18 -3.01 8.48
CA GLN A 42 17.42 -2.41 7.17
C GLN A 42 16.39 -2.88 6.13
N GLN A 43 16.13 -4.19 6.00
CA GLN A 43 15.13 -4.73 5.07
C GLN A 43 13.73 -4.13 5.31
N ILE A 44 13.29 -4.08 6.58
CA ILE A 44 12.02 -3.49 6.96
C ILE A 44 11.98 -2.00 6.61
N SER A 45 13.05 -1.26 6.91
CA SER A 45 13.15 0.17 6.61
C SER A 45 13.04 0.45 5.11
N THR A 46 13.76 -0.31 4.28
CA THR A 46 13.68 -0.21 2.81
C THR A 46 12.27 -0.47 2.31
N LEU A 47 11.61 -1.55 2.75
CA LEU A 47 10.25 -1.86 2.32
C LEU A 47 9.23 -0.82 2.80
N ARG A 48 9.38 -0.29 4.02
CA ARG A 48 8.54 0.81 4.52
C ARG A 48 8.66 2.05 3.65
N LYS A 49 9.88 2.41 3.24
CA LYS A 49 10.11 3.52 2.31
C LYS A 49 9.38 3.29 0.99
N VAL A 50 9.52 2.11 0.39
CA VAL A 50 8.83 1.77 -0.88
C VAL A 50 7.30 1.81 -0.72
N SER A 51 6.75 1.22 0.36
CA SER A 51 5.31 1.27 0.64
C SER A 51 4.81 2.71 0.81
N HIS A 52 5.59 3.55 1.49
CA HIS A 52 5.28 4.96 1.65
C HIS A 52 5.27 5.70 0.31
N GLU A 53 6.33 5.57 -0.50
CA GLU A 53 6.45 6.20 -1.82
C GLU A 53 5.32 5.81 -2.78
N LEU A 54 4.91 4.54 -2.77
CA LEU A 54 3.75 4.08 -3.54
C LEU A 54 2.45 4.71 -3.03
N SER A 55 2.27 4.73 -1.70
CA SER A 55 1.06 5.27 -1.08
C SER A 55 0.89 6.78 -1.29
N THR A 56 1.98 7.53 -1.43
CA THR A 56 1.99 8.99 -1.64
C THR A 56 2.28 9.38 -3.09
N ASN A 57 2.29 8.41 -4.01
CA ASN A 57 2.59 8.67 -5.40
C ASN A 57 1.52 9.56 -6.05
N LYS A 58 1.94 10.62 -6.73
CA LYS A 58 1.03 11.55 -7.42
C LYS A 58 0.11 10.85 -8.43
N SER A 59 0.65 9.90 -9.22
CA SER A 59 -0.15 9.18 -10.22
C SER A 59 -1.24 8.31 -9.60
N TYR A 60 -1.02 7.78 -8.40
CA TYR A 60 -2.04 7.06 -7.65
C TYR A 60 -3.14 7.99 -7.14
N GLY A 61 -2.76 9.15 -6.61
CA GLY A 61 -3.73 10.20 -6.26
C GLY A 61 -4.57 10.67 -7.45
N ASP A 62 -3.94 10.88 -8.61
CA ASP A 62 -4.62 11.26 -9.85
C ASP A 62 -5.58 10.16 -10.35
N LEU A 63 -5.20 8.89 -10.21
CA LEU A 63 -6.07 7.75 -10.53
C LEU A 63 -7.31 7.73 -9.63
N LEU A 64 -7.13 7.91 -8.32
CA LEU A 64 -8.23 7.94 -7.37
C LEU A 64 -9.18 9.11 -7.63
N ASN A 65 -8.66 10.31 -7.93
CA ASN A 65 -9.50 11.47 -8.27
C ASN A 65 -10.31 11.23 -9.54
N LYS A 66 -9.72 10.58 -10.56
CA LYS A 66 -10.44 10.20 -11.79
C LYS A 66 -11.54 9.18 -11.51
N LEU A 67 -11.29 8.22 -10.63
CA LEU A 67 -12.27 7.19 -10.26
C LEU A 67 -13.39 7.75 -9.38
N LYS A 68 -13.10 8.71 -8.49
CA LYS A 68 -14.12 9.36 -7.65
C LYS A 68 -15.20 10.07 -8.49
N ASN A 69 -14.82 10.65 -9.61
CA ASN A 69 -15.73 11.36 -10.51
C ASN A 69 -16.39 10.42 -11.56
N ASN A 70 -16.22 9.10 -11.43
CA ASN A 70 -16.77 8.12 -12.36
C ASN A 70 -18.10 7.55 -11.85
N ASN A 71 -19.19 7.86 -12.54
CA ASN A 71 -20.54 7.41 -12.18
C ASN A 71 -20.82 5.93 -12.53
N ALA A 72 -19.87 5.24 -13.16
CA ALA A 72 -20.02 3.82 -13.52
C ALA A 72 -19.58 2.85 -12.41
N LEU A 73 -19.08 3.34 -11.27
CA LEU A 73 -18.69 2.51 -10.13
C LEU A 73 -19.91 2.12 -9.31
N ASP A 74 -19.94 0.86 -8.84
CA ASP A 74 -20.92 0.44 -7.85
C ASP A 74 -20.64 1.08 -6.47
N PHE A 75 -21.53 0.84 -5.50
CA PHE A 75 -21.43 1.40 -4.16
C PHE A 75 -20.11 1.03 -3.45
N ASP A 76 -19.71 -0.25 -3.50
CA ASP A 76 -18.52 -0.74 -2.82
C ASP A 76 -17.25 -0.19 -3.48
N GLN A 77 -17.22 -0.16 -4.81
CA GLN A 77 -16.14 0.42 -5.58
C GLN A 77 -15.98 1.90 -5.26
N SER A 78 -17.07 2.67 -5.26
CA SER A 78 -17.05 4.09 -4.89
C SER A 78 -16.54 4.30 -3.46
N ARG A 79 -17.00 3.47 -2.52
CA ARG A 79 -16.56 3.50 -1.13
C ARG A 79 -15.06 3.21 -0.98
N ASN A 80 -14.52 2.26 -1.73
CA ASN A 80 -13.10 1.93 -1.72
C ASN A 80 -12.24 3.14 -2.14
N ILE A 81 -12.68 3.87 -3.16
CA ILE A 81 -11.99 5.09 -3.63
C ILE A 81 -12.03 6.20 -2.57
N ASP A 82 -13.19 6.42 -1.95
CA ASP A 82 -13.34 7.43 -0.89
C ASP A 82 -12.46 7.15 0.33
N VAL A 83 -12.39 5.89 0.77
CA VAL A 83 -11.53 5.49 1.88
C VAL A 83 -10.05 5.66 1.50
N SER A 84 -9.68 5.28 0.28
CA SER A 84 -8.32 5.41 -0.22
C SER A 84 -7.87 6.87 -0.29
N LEU A 85 -8.73 7.78 -0.77
CA LEU A 85 -8.46 9.21 -0.79
C LEU A 85 -8.32 9.81 0.62
N LYS A 86 -9.19 9.42 1.56
CA LYS A 86 -9.07 9.85 2.96
C LYS A 86 -7.73 9.43 3.57
N ASN A 87 -7.24 8.24 3.23
CA ASN A 87 -5.95 7.74 3.73
C ASN A 87 -4.76 8.50 3.16
N ILE A 88 -4.86 9.05 1.95
CA ILE A 88 -3.81 9.93 1.39
C ILE A 88 -3.81 11.30 2.09
N ILE A 89 -4.99 11.88 2.33
CA ILE A 89 -5.12 13.22 2.95
C ILE A 89 -4.71 13.23 4.43
N LYS A 90 -4.94 12.11 5.14
CA LYS A 90 -4.62 11.99 6.57
C LYS A 90 -3.16 11.63 6.87
N ARG A 91 -2.37 11.29 5.85
CA ARG A 91 -0.94 10.96 6.01
C ARG A 91 -0.10 12.23 5.91
#